data_AF-A0A4Q6CBY8-F1
#
_entry.id   AF-A0A4Q6CBY8-F1
#
_cell.length_a   1.000
_cell.length_b   1.000
_cell.length_c   1.000
_cell.angle_alpha   90.00
_cell.angle_beta   90.00
_cell.angle_gamma   90.00
#
_symmetry.space_group_name_H-M   'P 1'
#
loop_
_entity.id
_entity.type
_entity.pdbx_description
1 polymer ?
#
loop_
_entity_poly.entity_id
_entity_poly.type
_entity_poly.pdbx_seq_one_letter_code
_entity_poly.pdbx_strand_id
1 'polypeptide(L)'
;MKSPLERLCSFATEAEMGENLISAIEPKMRFNQIIAEREFKAPQGVPDYLLFRRCESSLVYAIALELKLKDWRKGLFQAFKYRSYTNGAYVIIDSYFREDALSNLQKFIDANIGFATFSLSGDLEVFYDPYADVPFSQYYASILDLSLKKIDPTLAKNCRFHRSKIGAVCLSGLIFNHW
;
A
#
# COMPACT_ATOMS: atom_id res chain seq x y z
N MET A 1 9.79 -13.81 -23.21
CA MET A 1 9.46 -14.98 -22.36
C MET A 1 10.41 -14.98 -21.18
N LYS A 2 9.92 -15.21 -19.95
CA LYS A 2 10.77 -15.35 -18.77
C LYS A 2 11.72 -16.54 -18.92
N SER A 3 12.95 -16.42 -18.42
CA SER A 3 13.89 -17.54 -18.38
C SER A 3 13.36 -18.67 -17.45
N PRO A 4 13.87 -19.91 -17.56
CA PRO A 4 13.51 -20.98 -16.64
C PRO A 4 13.78 -20.64 -15.17
N LEU A 5 14.91 -19.99 -14.89
CA LEU A 5 15.28 -19.52 -13.54
C LEU A 5 14.33 -18.43 -13.04
N GLU A 6 14.00 -17.45 -13.89
CA GLU A 6 13.04 -16.39 -13.54
C GLU A 6 11.68 -16.95 -13.14
N ARG A 7 11.20 -18.01 -13.80
CA ARG A 7 9.90 -18.63 -13.48
C ARG A 7 9.88 -19.34 -12.13
N LEU A 8 11.03 -19.76 -11.61
CA LEU A 8 11.14 -20.42 -10.31
C LEU A 8 11.33 -19.43 -9.16
N CYS A 9 11.76 -18.20 -9.45
CA CYS A 9 12.18 -17.24 -8.44
C CYS A 9 11.36 -15.94 -8.45
N SER A 10 10.39 -15.77 -9.35
CA SER A 10 9.53 -14.58 -9.45
C SER A 10 8.06 -14.96 -9.62
N PHE A 11 7.17 -14.09 -9.17
CA PHE A 11 5.72 -14.25 -9.33
C PHE A 11 5.31 -14.27 -10.81
N ALA A 12 4.26 -15.02 -11.16
CA ALA A 12 3.76 -15.03 -12.53
C ALA A 12 3.03 -13.72 -12.85
N THR A 13 2.28 -13.17 -11.88
CA THR A 13 1.46 -11.96 -12.05
C THR A 13 1.50 -11.03 -10.84
N GLU A 14 1.18 -9.75 -11.04
CA GLU A 14 1.02 -8.77 -9.94
C GLU A 14 -0.15 -9.15 -9.01
N ALA A 15 -1.21 -9.75 -9.56
CA ALA A 15 -2.36 -10.23 -8.79
C ALA A 15 -1.98 -11.34 -7.81
N GLU A 16 -1.26 -12.36 -8.29
CA GLU A 16 -0.73 -13.45 -7.46
C GLU A 16 0.17 -12.93 -6.34
N MET A 17 1.10 -12.01 -6.67
CA MET A 17 1.96 -11.36 -5.68
C MET A 17 1.12 -10.64 -4.62
N GLY A 18 0.05 -9.96 -5.03
CA GLY A 18 -0.86 -9.23 -4.16
C GLY A 18 -1.64 -10.12 -3.21
N GLU A 19 -2.20 -11.21 -3.70
CA GLU A 19 -2.93 -12.17 -2.87
C GLU A 19 -2.02 -12.78 -1.80
N ASN A 20 -0.81 -13.19 -2.20
CA ASN A 20 0.17 -13.76 -1.27
C ASN A 20 0.66 -12.72 -0.25
N LEU A 21 0.91 -11.49 -0.68
CA LEU A 21 1.29 -10.38 0.21
C LEU A 21 0.22 -10.14 1.27
N ILE A 22 -1.04 -9.94 0.86
CA ILE A 22 -2.13 -9.66 1.79
C ILE A 22 -2.29 -10.81 2.77
N SER A 23 -2.26 -12.06 2.29
CA SER A 23 -2.31 -13.25 3.14
C SER A 23 -1.21 -13.24 4.21
N ALA A 24 0.02 -12.88 3.83
CA ALA A 24 1.16 -12.86 4.75
C ALA A 24 1.02 -11.81 5.88
N ILE A 25 0.45 -10.64 5.59
CA ILE A 25 0.28 -9.55 6.58
C ILE A 25 -1.09 -9.52 7.25
N GLU A 26 -2.02 -10.38 6.82
CA GLU A 26 -3.42 -10.41 7.25
C GLU A 26 -3.60 -10.50 8.78
N PRO A 27 -2.85 -11.34 9.51
CA PRO A 27 -3.07 -11.44 10.95
C PRO A 27 -2.68 -10.15 11.70
N LYS A 28 -1.63 -9.45 11.25
CA LYS A 28 -1.24 -8.13 11.81
C LYS A 28 -2.22 -7.05 11.42
N MET A 29 -2.79 -7.10 10.22
CA MET A 29 -3.88 -6.21 9.82
C MET A 29 -5.09 -6.37 10.73
N ARG A 30 -5.56 -7.60 10.98
CA ARG A 30 -6.68 -7.88 11.89
C ARG A 30 -6.42 -7.32 13.29
N PHE A 31 -5.24 -7.59 13.85
CA PHE A 31 -4.84 -7.09 15.17
C PHE A 31 -4.89 -5.55 15.24
N ASN A 32 -4.48 -4.88 14.16
CA ASN A 32 -4.43 -3.42 14.08
C ASN A 32 -5.73 -2.78 13.56
N GLN A 33 -6.81 -3.55 13.39
CA GLN A 33 -8.09 -3.09 12.81
C GLN A 33 -7.94 -2.46 11.43
N ILE A 34 -7.10 -3.08 10.59
CA ILE A 34 -6.86 -2.68 9.21
C ILE A 34 -7.69 -3.57 8.28
N ILE A 35 -8.39 -2.93 7.35
CA ILE A 35 -9.12 -3.58 6.25
C ILE A 35 -8.35 -3.35 4.96
N ALA A 36 -8.31 -4.35 4.08
CA ALA A 36 -7.80 -4.21 2.71
C ALA A 36 -8.94 -4.31 1.70
N GLU A 37 -8.96 -3.37 0.76
CA GLU A 37 -9.84 -3.41 -0.42
C GLU A 37 -8.99 -3.57 -1.67
N ARG A 38 -9.30 -4.57 -2.50
CA ARG A 38 -8.57 -4.87 -3.75
C ARG A 38 -9.15 -4.07 -4.91
N GLU A 39 -8.29 -3.54 -5.79
CA GLU A 39 -8.67 -2.83 -7.02
C GLU A 39 -9.75 -1.75 -6.80
N PHE A 40 -9.65 -1.02 -5.69
CA PHE A 40 -10.65 -0.04 -5.29
C PHE A 40 -10.67 1.14 -6.28
N LYS A 41 -11.85 1.47 -6.83
CA LYS A 41 -12.02 2.61 -7.74
C LYS A 41 -11.91 3.95 -6.99
N ALA A 42 -10.68 4.43 -6.85
CA ALA A 42 -10.36 5.70 -6.20
C ALA A 42 -10.31 6.87 -7.21
N PRO A 43 -10.31 8.13 -6.72
CA PRO A 43 -9.94 9.25 -7.57
C PRO A 43 -8.54 9.06 -8.15
N GLN A 44 -8.26 9.56 -9.35
CA GLN A 44 -6.89 9.58 -9.92
C GLN A 44 -6.21 8.21 -10.17
N GLY A 45 -6.95 7.10 -10.07
CA GLY A 45 -6.50 5.77 -10.46
C GLY A 45 -7.09 4.65 -9.60
N VAL A 46 -6.61 3.43 -9.83
CA VAL A 46 -7.04 2.24 -9.11
C VAL A 46 -5.78 1.62 -8.48
N PRO A 47 -5.55 1.76 -7.17
CA PRO A 47 -4.49 1.04 -6.49
C PRO A 47 -4.81 -0.46 -6.47
N ASP A 48 -3.78 -1.30 -6.47
CA ASP A 48 -3.95 -2.75 -6.36
C ASP A 48 -4.61 -3.12 -5.02
N TYR A 49 -4.16 -2.48 -3.94
CA TYR A 49 -4.82 -2.56 -2.64
C TYR A 49 -4.90 -1.20 -1.96
N LEU A 50 -5.96 -1.03 -1.18
CA LEU A 50 -6.16 0.12 -0.34
C LEU A 50 -6.39 -0.37 1.09
N LEU A 51 -5.45 -0.02 1.97
CA LEU A 51 -5.47 -0.38 3.38
C LEU A 51 -6.05 0.76 4.21
N PHE A 52 -6.97 0.44 5.10
CA PHE A 52 -7.61 1.41 5.96
C PHE A 52 -7.61 0.97 7.41
N ARG A 53 -7.04 1.81 8.27
CA ARG A 53 -7.16 1.62 9.71
C ARG A 53 -8.46 2.22 10.21
N ARG A 54 -9.20 1.41 10.96
CA ARG A 54 -10.39 1.84 11.68
C ARG A 54 -10.09 2.05 13.15
N CYS A 55 -10.86 2.94 13.75
CA CYS A 55 -11.00 3.07 15.18
C CYS A 55 -12.49 3.31 15.45
N GLU A 56 -13.15 2.30 16.01
CA GLU A 56 -14.61 2.27 16.15
C GLU A 56 -15.33 2.52 14.79
N SER A 57 -16.10 3.60 14.70
CA SER A 57 -16.86 4.02 13.51
C SER A 57 -16.15 5.08 12.66
N SER A 58 -14.86 5.36 12.94
CA SER A 58 -14.04 6.32 12.21
C SER A 58 -12.93 5.64 11.43
N LEU A 59 -12.73 6.07 10.18
CA LEU A 59 -11.50 5.79 9.43
C LEU A 59 -10.43 6.80 9.84
N VAL A 60 -9.29 6.31 10.30
CA VAL A 60 -8.23 7.16 10.87
C VAL A 60 -7.00 7.27 9.98
N TYR A 61 -6.75 6.27 9.13
CA TYR A 61 -5.58 6.28 8.25
C TYR A 61 -5.80 5.44 6.98
N ALA A 62 -5.29 5.89 5.84
CA ALA A 62 -5.39 5.23 4.54
C ALA A 62 -4.02 5.08 3.86
N ILE A 63 -3.73 3.89 3.34
CA ILE A 63 -2.50 3.59 2.60
C ILE A 63 -2.84 2.90 1.29
N ALA A 64 -2.33 3.41 0.17
CA ALA A 64 -2.41 2.73 -1.12
C ALA A 64 -1.18 1.83 -1.33
N LEU A 65 -1.39 0.62 -1.82
CA LEU A 65 -0.32 -0.26 -2.29
C LEU A 65 -0.42 -0.39 -3.81
N GLU A 66 0.70 -0.15 -4.49
CA GLU A 66 0.88 -0.42 -5.91
C GLU A 66 1.93 -1.52 -6.05
N LEU A 67 1.53 -2.64 -6.63
CA LEU A 67 2.35 -3.81 -6.85
C LEU A 67 2.90 -3.79 -8.27
N LYS A 68 4.17 -4.11 -8.40
CA LYS A 68 4.84 -4.18 -9.71
C LYS A 68 5.76 -5.39 -9.75
N LEU A 69 5.74 -6.15 -10.84
CA LEU A 69 6.75 -7.20 -10.99
C LEU A 69 8.13 -6.60 -11.25
N LYS A 70 8.23 -5.49 -11.99
CA LYS A 70 9.53 -4.91 -12.40
C LYS A 70 9.53 -3.39 -12.56
N ASP A 71 8.50 -2.81 -13.15
CA ASP A 71 8.48 -1.38 -13.51
C ASP A 71 8.16 -0.47 -12.31
N TRP A 72 9.15 -0.31 -11.44
CA TRP A 72 9.05 0.54 -10.26
C TRP A 72 8.87 2.03 -10.59
N ARG A 73 9.30 2.50 -11.78
CA ARG A 73 9.16 3.90 -12.19
C ARG A 73 7.69 4.24 -12.38
N LYS A 74 6.98 3.36 -13.10
CA LYS A 74 5.53 3.48 -13.27
C LYS A 74 4.81 3.35 -11.92
N GLY A 75 5.22 2.37 -11.10
CA GLY A 75 4.68 2.19 -9.75
C GLY A 75 4.82 3.45 -8.89
N LEU A 76 6.00 4.08 -8.88
CA LEU A 76 6.27 5.30 -8.12
C LEU A 76 5.38 6.46 -8.57
N PHE A 77 5.22 6.65 -9.88
CA PHE A 77 4.32 7.67 -10.41
C PHE A 77 2.86 7.41 -10.00
N GLN A 78 2.40 6.16 -10.04
CA GLN A 78 1.05 5.78 -9.60
C GLN A 78 0.85 6.03 -8.10
N ALA A 79 1.75 5.52 -7.27
CA ALA A 79 1.72 5.71 -5.82
C ALA A 79 1.76 7.19 -5.42
N PHE A 80 2.55 8.02 -6.13
CA PHE A 80 2.56 9.46 -5.93
C PHE A 80 1.20 10.11 -6.22
N LYS A 81 0.50 9.70 -7.28
CA LYS A 81 -0.87 10.17 -7.52
C LYS A 81 -1.81 9.76 -6.39
N TYR A 82 -1.64 8.57 -5.82
CA TYR A 82 -2.52 8.07 -4.76
C TYR A 82 -2.42 8.87 -3.46
N ARG A 83 -1.26 9.47 -3.19
CA ARG A 83 -1.11 10.46 -2.10
C ARG A 83 -2.02 11.68 -2.22
N SER A 84 -2.63 11.90 -3.39
CA SER A 84 -3.69 12.92 -3.53
C SER A 84 -4.91 12.63 -2.65
N TYR A 85 -5.15 11.36 -2.29
CA TYR A 85 -6.31 10.94 -1.50
C TYR A 85 -5.98 9.99 -0.35
N THR A 86 -4.75 9.51 -0.19
CA THR A 86 -4.32 8.69 0.96
C THR A 86 -3.27 9.38 1.83
N ASN A 87 -3.11 8.90 3.07
CA ASN A 87 -2.08 9.39 3.98
C ASN A 87 -0.69 8.89 3.59
N GLY A 88 -0.61 7.66 3.11
CA GLY A 88 0.61 7.02 2.65
C GLY A 88 0.38 6.23 1.37
N ALA A 89 1.46 5.90 0.68
CA ALA A 89 1.43 4.99 -0.44
C ALA A 89 2.76 4.22 -0.51
N TYR A 90 2.72 2.98 -0.98
CA TYR A 90 3.89 2.13 -1.17
C TYR A 90 3.93 1.58 -2.58
N VAL A 91 5.13 1.43 -3.10
CA VAL A 91 5.42 0.55 -4.23
C VAL A 91 6.03 -0.72 -3.69
N ILE A 92 5.49 -1.86 -4.10
CA ILE A 92 5.96 -3.17 -3.71
C ILE A 92 6.42 -3.90 -4.97
N ILE A 93 7.71 -4.24 -5.01
CA ILE A 93 8.34 -4.92 -6.14
C ILE A 93 8.56 -6.39 -5.83
N ASP A 94 8.39 -7.26 -6.81
CA ASP A 94 8.88 -8.63 -6.70
C ASP A 94 10.38 -8.62 -6.37
N SER A 95 10.75 -9.23 -5.24
CA SER A 95 12.13 -9.27 -4.74
C SER A 95 13.16 -9.68 -5.80
N TYR A 96 12.79 -10.52 -6.77
CA TYR A 96 13.67 -10.93 -7.86
C TYR A 96 14.14 -9.77 -8.75
N PHE A 97 13.31 -8.73 -8.91
CA PHE A 97 13.57 -7.59 -9.80
C PHE A 97 13.95 -6.30 -9.04
N ARG A 98 14.33 -6.41 -7.76
CA ARG A 98 14.51 -5.26 -6.86
C ARG A 98 15.70 -4.36 -7.17
N GLU A 99 16.76 -4.88 -7.79
CA GLU A 99 18.07 -4.21 -7.85
C GLU A 99 18.02 -2.80 -8.48
N ASP A 100 17.26 -2.62 -9.58
CA ASP A 100 17.11 -1.30 -10.23
C ASP A 100 16.34 -0.31 -9.34
N ALA A 101 15.33 -0.79 -8.59
CA ALA A 101 14.57 0.04 -7.67
C ALA A 101 15.41 0.44 -6.44
N LEU A 102 16.17 -0.49 -5.87
CA LEU A 102 17.08 -0.24 -4.73
C LEU A 102 18.17 0.78 -5.07
N SER A 103 18.77 0.65 -6.25
CA SER A 103 19.76 1.62 -6.76
C SER A 103 19.18 3.03 -6.93
N ASN A 104 17.85 3.16 -6.91
CA ASN A 104 17.11 4.41 -7.04
C ASN A 104 16.28 4.75 -5.79
N LEU A 105 16.59 4.17 -4.63
CA LEU A 105 15.82 4.34 -3.38
C LEU A 105 15.57 5.81 -3.02
N GLN A 106 16.52 6.70 -3.31
CA GLN A 106 16.39 8.13 -3.04
C GLN A 106 15.14 8.76 -3.68
N LYS A 107 14.71 8.28 -4.86
CA LYS A 107 13.50 8.80 -5.53
C LYS A 107 12.22 8.50 -4.75
N PHE A 108 12.17 7.39 -4.03
CA PHE A 108 11.06 7.03 -3.15
C PHE A 108 11.04 7.93 -1.92
N ILE A 109 12.22 8.16 -1.33
CA ILE A 109 12.40 9.06 -0.18
C ILE A 109 11.97 10.48 -0.54
N ASP A 110 12.49 11.04 -1.65
CA ASP A 110 12.18 12.39 -2.11
C ASP A 110 10.69 12.59 -2.39
N ALA A 111 10.01 11.56 -2.90
CA ALA A 111 8.58 11.58 -3.17
C ALA A 111 7.71 11.27 -1.93
N ASN A 112 8.35 10.91 -0.79
CA ASN A 112 7.71 10.35 0.39
C ASN A 112 6.74 9.18 0.05
N ILE A 113 7.22 8.24 -0.76
CA ILE A 113 6.52 7.02 -1.14
C ILE A 113 7.29 5.85 -0.58
N GLY A 114 6.61 4.95 0.13
CA GLY A 114 7.25 3.78 0.70
C GLY A 114 7.76 2.82 -0.38
N PHE A 115 8.85 2.13 -0.07
CA PHE A 115 9.41 1.10 -0.94
C PHE A 115 9.64 -0.20 -0.17
N ALA A 116 9.11 -1.28 -0.73
CA ALA A 116 9.26 -2.62 -0.19
C ALA A 116 9.41 -3.64 -1.32
N THR A 117 9.89 -4.82 -0.96
CA THR A 117 9.88 -5.98 -1.85
C THR A 117 9.16 -7.15 -1.20
N PHE A 118 8.58 -8.00 -2.03
CA PHE A 118 7.93 -9.23 -1.59
C PHE A 118 8.46 -10.43 -2.38
N SER A 119 8.74 -11.54 -1.70
CA SER A 119 9.28 -12.76 -2.30
C SER A 119 8.25 -13.90 -2.36
N LEU A 120 8.55 -14.91 -3.18
CA LEU A 120 7.77 -16.15 -3.22
C LEU A 120 7.79 -16.94 -1.90
N SER A 121 8.79 -16.73 -1.05
CA SER A 121 8.86 -17.31 0.30
C SER A 121 7.94 -16.61 1.31
N GLY A 122 7.30 -15.51 0.93
CA GLY A 122 6.45 -14.71 1.81
C GLY A 122 7.20 -13.63 2.58
N ASP A 123 8.45 -13.35 2.23
CA ASP A 123 9.25 -12.34 2.91
C ASP A 123 8.90 -10.95 2.39
N LEU A 124 8.35 -10.11 3.27
CA LEU A 124 8.13 -8.68 3.03
C LEU A 124 9.29 -7.89 3.62
N GLU A 125 10.12 -7.30 2.78
CA GLU A 125 11.24 -6.46 3.18
C GLU A 125 10.92 -5.00 2.87
N VAL A 126 10.88 -4.15 3.91
CA VAL A 126 10.59 -2.72 3.76
C VAL A 126 11.89 -1.93 3.86
N PHE A 127 12.26 -1.27 2.76
CA PHE A 127 13.49 -0.47 2.68
C PHE A 127 13.26 0.99 3.08
N TYR A 128 12.03 1.48 2.91
CA TYR A 128 11.64 2.81 3.34
C TYR A 128 10.15 2.85 3.69
N ASP A 129 9.85 3.24 4.92
CA ASP A 129 8.52 3.67 5.32
C ASP A 129 8.39 5.19 5.12
N PRO A 130 7.36 5.67 4.39
CA PRO A 130 7.11 7.08 4.24
C PRO A 130 6.69 7.67 5.59
N TYR A 131 7.13 8.89 5.88
CA TYR A 131 6.64 9.60 7.04
C TYR A 131 5.14 9.87 6.89
N ALA A 132 4.40 9.75 7.99
CA ALA A 132 2.96 9.94 7.97
C ALA A 132 2.59 11.36 7.54
N ASP A 133 1.57 11.47 6.68
CA ASP A 133 1.06 12.77 6.26
C ASP A 133 -0.44 12.77 6.00
N VAL A 134 -0.99 13.95 5.76
CA VAL A 134 -2.35 14.09 5.21
C VAL A 134 -2.31 13.96 3.68
N PRO A 135 -3.44 13.62 3.03
CA PRO A 135 -3.52 13.59 1.58
C PRO A 135 -3.22 14.98 0.96
N PHE A 136 -2.61 15.00 -0.24
CA PHE A 136 -2.29 16.26 -0.92
C PHE A 136 -3.54 17.07 -1.30
N SER A 137 -4.68 16.41 -1.49
CA SER A 137 -5.94 17.06 -1.84
C SER A 137 -7.07 16.63 -0.91
N GLN A 138 -7.57 17.57 -0.12
CA GLN A 138 -8.76 17.36 0.69
C GLN A 138 -9.99 17.01 -0.16
N TYR A 139 -10.08 17.56 -1.39
CA TYR A 139 -11.16 17.25 -2.32
C TYR A 139 -11.16 15.77 -2.71
N TYR A 140 -10.03 15.22 -3.17
CA TYR A 140 -9.98 13.81 -3.55
C TYR A 140 -10.11 12.88 -2.33
N ALA A 141 -9.54 13.26 -1.19
CA ALA A 141 -9.75 12.53 0.06
C ALA A 141 -11.25 12.46 0.45
N SER A 142 -12.01 13.54 0.23
CA SER A 142 -13.46 13.56 0.49
C SER A 142 -14.24 12.63 -0.44
N ILE A 143 -13.82 12.50 -1.71
CA ILE A 143 -14.42 11.55 -2.65
C ILE A 143 -14.13 10.12 -2.20
N LEU A 144 -12.91 9.84 -1.75
CA LEU A 144 -12.56 8.52 -1.20
C LEU A 144 -13.45 8.18 0.00
N ASP A 145 -13.60 9.10 0.94
CA ASP A 145 -14.48 8.94 2.11
C ASP A 145 -15.92 8.56 1.68
N LEU A 146 -16.49 9.30 0.72
CA LEU A 146 -17.83 9.01 0.20
C LEU A 146 -17.92 7.63 -0.48
N SER A 147 -16.88 7.22 -1.21
CA SER A 147 -16.85 5.89 -1.85
C SER A 147 -16.78 4.77 -0.81
N LEU A 148 -16.03 4.94 0.27
CA LEU A 148 -15.92 3.92 1.33
C LEU A 148 -17.20 3.78 2.14
N LYS A 149 -17.88 4.88 2.45
CA LYS A 149 -19.18 4.85 3.14
C LYS A 149 -20.27 4.10 2.37
N LYS A 150 -20.14 3.97 1.04
CA LYS A 150 -21.03 3.14 0.22
C LYS A 150 -20.78 1.65 0.41
N ILE A 151 -19.53 1.27 0.66
CA ILE A 151 -19.14 -0.13 0.89
C ILE A 151 -19.42 -0.53 2.33
N ASP A 152 -19.07 0.34 3.27
CA ASP A 152 -19.34 0.14 4.69
C ASP A 152 -20.09 1.34 5.30
N PRO A 153 -21.43 1.26 5.34
CA PRO A 153 -22.28 2.29 5.94
C PRO A 153 -22.03 2.52 7.44
N THR A 154 -21.35 1.58 8.13
CA THR A 154 -21.03 1.72 9.56
C THR A 154 -19.89 2.71 9.83
N LEU A 155 -19.18 3.17 8.78
CA LEU A 155 -18.20 4.26 8.81
C LEU A 155 -18.87 5.65 8.97
N ALA A 156 -19.89 5.72 9.82
CA ALA A 156 -20.85 6.81 9.91
C ALA A 156 -20.34 8.06 10.64
N LYS A 157 -19.16 8.02 11.28
CA LYS A 157 -18.66 9.12 12.12
C LYS A 157 -17.25 9.53 11.73
N ASN A 158 -17.16 10.60 10.93
CA ASN A 158 -15.95 11.40 10.69
C ASN A 158 -14.68 10.60 10.29
N CYS A 159 -14.38 10.60 8.99
CA CYS A 159 -13.10 10.11 8.49
C CYS A 159 -11.99 11.11 8.84
N ARG A 160 -11.17 10.82 9.84
CA ARG A 160 -10.15 11.77 10.32
C ARG A 160 -8.90 11.81 9.44
N PHE A 161 -8.74 10.78 8.61
CA PHE A 161 -7.54 10.58 7.80
C PHE A 161 -7.23 11.78 6.89
N HIS A 162 -8.25 12.52 6.42
CA HIS A 162 -8.06 13.69 5.56
C HIS A 162 -7.46 14.91 6.28
N ARG A 163 -7.39 14.91 7.61
CA ARG A 163 -6.95 16.04 8.44
C ARG A 163 -5.94 15.65 9.53
N SER A 164 -5.61 14.37 9.66
CA SER A 164 -4.79 13.88 10.77
C SER A 164 -3.87 12.75 10.32
N LYS A 165 -2.74 12.67 11.03
CA LYS A 165 -1.76 11.58 10.97
C LYS A 165 -1.98 10.55 12.10
N ILE A 166 -2.97 10.78 12.98
CA ILE A 166 -3.27 9.90 14.11
C ILE A 166 -3.70 8.53 13.60
N GLY A 167 -3.18 7.47 14.22
CA GLY A 167 -3.44 6.11 13.81
C GLY A 167 -2.59 5.68 12.61
N ALA A 168 -1.53 6.42 12.29
CA ALA A 168 -0.55 6.05 11.27
C ALA A 168 -0.20 4.55 11.34
N VAL A 169 -0.17 3.95 10.17
CA VAL A 169 0.29 2.59 9.94
C VAL A 169 1.48 2.70 9.00
N CYS A 170 2.53 1.94 9.29
CA CYS A 170 3.65 1.70 8.39
C CYS A 170 3.62 0.24 7.96
N LEU A 171 4.17 -0.05 6.78
CA LEU A 171 4.13 -1.40 6.24
C LEU A 171 5.06 -2.32 7.05
N SER A 172 6.19 -1.80 7.54
CA SER A 172 7.10 -2.54 8.43
C SER A 172 6.41 -3.01 9.72
N GLY A 173 5.46 -2.24 10.25
CA GLY A 173 4.66 -2.60 11.43
C GLY A 173 3.68 -3.76 11.19
N LEU A 174 3.51 -4.20 9.94
CA LEU A 174 2.67 -5.33 9.55
C LEU A 174 3.46 -6.62 9.30
N ILE A 175 4.78 -6.58 9.39
CA ILE A 175 5.64 -7.76 9.26
C ILE A 175 5.54 -8.62 10.54
N PHE A 176 5.54 -9.94 10.39
CA PHE A 176 5.76 -10.86 11.50
C PHE A 176 7.25 -10.96 11.82
N ASN A 177 7.65 -10.46 12.98
CA ASN A 177 8.92 -10.86 13.55
C ASN A 177 8.74 -12.25 14.15
N HIS A 178 9.37 -13.27 13.55
CA HIS A 178 9.68 -14.51 14.24
C HIS A 178 10.69 -14.17 15.34
N TRP A 179 10.20 -13.90 16.55
CA TRP A 179 11.03 -13.93 17.75
C TRP A 179 11.04 -15.36 18.29
#